data_AF-A0A8C2PCD2-F1
#
_entry.id   AF-A0A8C2PCD2-F1
#
_cell.length_a   1.000
_cell.length_b   1.000
_cell.length_c   1.000
_cell.angle_alpha   90.00
_cell.angle_beta   90.00
_cell.angle_gamma   90.00
#
_symmetry.space_group_name_H-M   'P 1'
#
loop_
_entity.id
_entity.type
_entity.pdbx_description
1 polymer ?
#
loop_
_entity_poly.entity_id
_entity_poly.type
_entity_poly.pdbx_seq_one_letter_code
_entity_poly.pdbx_strand_id
1 'polypeptide(L)'
;MSLWKVQGQPATRKQSYDNIRPRRGRKQKRKTPREPEVGIGAGPPHAQITLLKVGVWTQKMAELGEADEAELQRLVAAEQQKAQFTAQVHHFMELCWDKCVEKPGNRLDSRTENCLSSCVDRFIDTTLAITSRFAQIVQKGGQ
;
A
#
# COMPACT_ATOMS: atom_id res chain seq x y z
N MET A 1 -9.49 27.97 -14.65
CA MET A 1 -10.12 27.91 -13.31
C MET A 1 -11.08 26.74 -13.30
N SER A 2 -10.75 25.69 -12.53
CA SER A 2 -11.57 24.52 -12.15
C SER A 2 -10.75 23.24 -12.26
N LEU A 3 -10.04 22.88 -11.20
CA LEU A 3 -9.61 21.52 -10.83
C LEU A 3 -8.83 21.60 -9.50
N TRP A 4 -9.48 22.14 -8.47
CA TRP A 4 -9.03 22.07 -7.07
C TRP A 4 -10.18 21.51 -6.24
N LYS A 5 -10.39 20.21 -6.37
CA LYS A 5 -11.21 19.46 -5.43
C LYS A 5 -10.56 18.10 -5.19
N VAL A 6 -9.37 18.14 -4.60
CA VAL A 6 -8.85 17.05 -3.78
C VAL A 6 -9.06 17.50 -2.34
N GLN A 7 -10.25 17.25 -1.81
CA GLN A 7 -10.47 17.22 -0.37
C GLN A 7 -9.99 15.85 0.12
N GLY A 8 -8.85 15.84 0.77
CA GLY A 8 -8.37 14.76 1.63
C GLY A 8 -7.62 15.40 2.79
N GLN A 9 -8.32 15.61 3.91
CA GLN A 9 -7.74 16.17 5.12
C GLN A 9 -6.68 15.21 5.71
N PRO A 10 -5.54 15.72 6.22
CA PRO A 10 -4.65 14.91 7.03
C PRO A 10 -5.22 14.79 8.45
N ALA A 11 -5.80 13.64 8.76
CA ALA A 11 -6.01 13.22 10.14
C ALA A 11 -4.65 13.14 10.85
N THR A 12 -4.57 13.73 12.03
CA THR A 12 -3.40 13.85 12.90
C THR A 12 -2.80 12.49 13.26
N ARG A 13 -1.74 12.10 12.55
CA ARG A 13 -0.93 10.90 12.79
C ARG A 13 -0.01 11.09 14.02
N LYS A 14 -0.55 11.16 15.25
CA LYS A 14 0.26 11.18 16.49
C LYS A 14 -0.35 10.44 17.70
N GLN A 15 -1.13 9.37 17.51
CA GLN A 15 -1.68 8.61 18.65
C GLN A 15 -1.49 7.09 18.60
N SER A 16 -0.66 6.54 17.70
CA SER A 16 -0.70 5.10 17.42
C SER A 16 0.65 4.38 17.55
N TYR A 17 1.47 4.70 18.56
CA TYR A 17 2.72 3.95 18.81
C TYR A 17 3.03 3.70 20.29
N ASP A 18 2.03 3.69 21.19
CA ASP A 18 2.25 3.44 22.62
C ASP A 18 1.21 2.49 23.24
N ASN A 19 1.06 1.29 22.67
CA ASN A 19 0.38 0.21 23.40
C ASN A 19 0.81 -1.18 22.94
N ILE A 20 2.06 -1.55 23.27
CA ILE A 20 2.51 -2.94 23.22
C ILE A 20 3.00 -3.33 24.61
N ARG A 21 2.06 -3.70 25.49
CA ARG A 21 2.36 -4.41 26.74
C ARG A 21 1.95 -5.88 26.56
N PRO A 22 2.84 -6.88 26.76
CA PRO A 22 2.47 -8.27 26.58
C PRO A 22 1.64 -8.76 27.78
N ARG A 23 0.37 -9.12 27.54
CA ARG A 23 -0.45 -9.82 28.55
C ARG A 23 -0.09 -11.30 28.59
N ARG A 24 0.26 -11.78 29.78
CA ARG A 24 0.47 -13.21 30.11
C ARG A 24 -0.77 -14.02 29.75
N GLY A 25 -0.54 -15.16 29.10
CA GLY A 25 -1.55 -15.99 28.48
C GLY A 25 -2.50 -16.70 29.44
N ARG A 26 -3.69 -16.98 28.91
CA ARG A 26 -4.65 -17.96 29.45
C ARG A 26 -4.71 -19.11 28.46
N LYS A 27 -4.29 -20.31 28.85
CA LYS A 27 -4.43 -21.50 28.00
C LYS A 27 -5.92 -21.85 27.87
N GLN A 28 -6.48 -21.57 26.70
CA GLN A 28 -7.80 -22.05 26.32
C GLN A 28 -7.66 -23.52 25.91
N LYS A 29 -8.11 -24.45 26.76
CA LYS A 29 -8.32 -25.85 26.36
C LYS A 29 -9.38 -25.85 25.25
N ARG A 30 -8.97 -26.05 24.00
CA ARG A 30 -9.89 -26.42 22.91
C ARG A 30 -10.47 -27.79 23.26
N LYS A 31 -11.71 -27.82 23.72
CA LYS A 31 -12.55 -29.02 23.64
C LYS A 31 -12.82 -29.26 22.16
N THR A 32 -12.43 -30.42 21.66
CA THR A 32 -12.90 -30.94 20.39
C THR A 32 -14.44 -31.00 20.43
N PRO A 33 -15.15 -30.35 19.50
CA PRO A 33 -16.57 -30.60 19.32
C PRO A 33 -16.75 -32.07 18.91
N ARG A 34 -17.62 -32.79 19.62
CA ARG A 34 -18.16 -34.07 19.13
C ARG A 34 -18.93 -33.80 17.85
N GLU A 35 -18.80 -34.71 16.89
CA GLU A 35 -19.61 -34.75 15.68
C GLU A 35 -21.11 -34.72 16.03
N PRO A 36 -21.93 -33.96 15.29
CA PRO A 36 -23.36 -34.22 15.22
C PRO A 36 -23.57 -35.40 14.26
N GLU A 37 -24.12 -36.49 14.78
CA GLU A 37 -24.58 -37.61 13.94
C GLU A 37 -25.64 -37.11 12.96
N VAL A 38 -25.34 -37.20 11.66
CA VAL A 38 -26.29 -36.93 10.58
C VAL A 38 -27.35 -38.03 10.58
N GLY A 39 -28.47 -37.72 11.23
CA GLY A 39 -29.71 -38.46 11.05
C GLY A 39 -30.24 -38.19 9.64
N ILE A 40 -30.28 -39.23 8.81
CA ILE A 40 -30.92 -39.22 7.49
C ILE A 40 -32.44 -39.16 7.72
N GLY A 41 -32.95 -37.96 7.96
CA GLY A 41 -34.38 -37.65 7.95
C GLY A 41 -34.77 -37.09 6.59
N ALA A 42 -35.66 -37.78 5.88
CA ALA A 42 -36.21 -37.34 4.60
C ALA A 42 -36.91 -35.98 4.75
N GLY A 43 -36.27 -34.92 4.26
CA GLY A 43 -36.83 -33.56 4.19
C GLY A 43 -37.67 -33.34 2.91
N PRO A 44 -38.62 -32.39 2.92
CA PRO A 44 -39.53 -32.14 1.79
C PRO A 44 -38.78 -31.64 0.54
N PRO A 45 -39.31 -31.90 -0.68
CA PRO A 45 -38.59 -31.73 -1.96
C PRO A 45 -38.21 -30.28 -2.32
N HIS A 46 -38.62 -29.29 -1.53
CA HIS A 46 -38.28 -27.88 -1.74
C HIS A 46 -36.91 -27.48 -1.18
N ALA A 47 -36.27 -28.33 -0.36
CA ALA A 47 -34.97 -28.05 0.25
C ALA A 47 -33.78 -28.25 -0.71
N GLN A 48 -33.89 -29.15 -1.69
CA GLN A 48 -32.81 -29.45 -2.65
C GLN A 48 -32.55 -28.28 -3.63
N ILE A 49 -33.61 -27.56 -4.02
CA ILE A 49 -33.53 -26.40 -4.92
C ILE A 49 -32.78 -25.23 -4.26
N THR A 50 -32.96 -25.04 -2.95
CA THR A 50 -32.30 -23.98 -2.17
C THR A 50 -30.80 -24.25 -2.01
N LEU A 51 -30.39 -25.51 -1.77
CA LEU A 51 -28.96 -25.88 -1.69
C LEU A 51 -28.20 -25.70 -3.01
N LEU A 52 -28.80 -26.08 -4.13
CA LEU A 52 -28.21 -25.87 -5.46
C LEU A 52 -28.11 -24.38 -5.81
N LYS A 53 -29.14 -23.58 -5.50
CA LYS A 53 -29.12 -22.12 -5.69
C LYS A 53 -28.11 -21.43 -4.78
N VAL A 54 -27.95 -21.86 -3.53
CA VAL A 54 -26.93 -21.34 -2.60
C VAL A 54 -25.53 -21.71 -3.07
N GLY A 55 -25.29 -22.93 -3.59
CA GLY A 55 -24.01 -23.30 -4.20
C GLY A 55 -23.64 -22.41 -5.39
N VAL A 56 -24.58 -22.19 -6.31
CA VAL A 56 -24.40 -21.28 -7.46
C VAL A 56 -24.22 -19.82 -7.03
N TRP A 57 -24.98 -19.33 -6.05
CA TRP A 57 -24.81 -17.97 -5.52
C TRP A 57 -23.47 -17.79 -4.80
N THR A 58 -23.03 -18.77 -3.99
CA THR A 58 -21.75 -18.69 -3.27
C THR A 58 -20.56 -18.76 -4.24
N GLN A 59 -20.64 -19.62 -5.25
CA GLN A 59 -19.64 -19.72 -6.32
C GLN A 59 -19.57 -18.43 -7.14
N LYS A 60 -20.72 -17.87 -7.52
CA LYS A 60 -20.78 -16.61 -8.25
C LYS A 60 -20.31 -15.41 -7.43
N MET A 61 -20.55 -15.40 -6.12
CA MET A 61 -20.01 -14.38 -5.20
C MET A 61 -18.49 -14.50 -5.04
N ALA A 62 -17.94 -15.73 -5.06
CA ALA A 62 -16.50 -15.95 -5.02
C ALA A 62 -15.81 -15.50 -6.33
N GLU A 63 -16.39 -15.81 -7.50
CA GLU A 63 -15.87 -15.34 -8.80
C GLU A 63 -15.93 -13.82 -8.95
N LEU A 64 -17.02 -13.17 -8.49
CA LEU A 64 -17.11 -11.71 -8.45
C LEU A 64 -16.10 -11.10 -7.47
N GLY A 65 -15.89 -11.75 -6.32
CA GLY A 65 -14.90 -11.33 -5.32
C GLY A 65 -13.46 -11.41 -5.83
N GLU A 66 -13.08 -12.48 -6.54
CA GLU A 66 -11.75 -12.61 -7.12
C GLU A 66 -11.49 -11.56 -8.23
N ALA A 67 -12.49 -11.26 -9.06
CA ALA A 67 -12.38 -10.23 -10.09
C ALA A 67 -12.26 -8.82 -9.49
N ASP A 68 -13.07 -8.51 -8.47
CA ASP A 68 -13.01 -7.23 -7.75
C ASP A 68 -11.72 -7.08 -6.93
N GLU A 69 -11.22 -8.16 -6.32
CA GLU A 69 -9.94 -8.19 -5.59
C GLU A 69 -8.76 -7.91 -6.54
N ALA A 70 -8.74 -8.54 -7.72
CA ALA A 70 -7.70 -8.30 -8.72
C ALA A 70 -7.69 -6.84 -9.23
N GLU A 71 -8.87 -6.25 -9.44
CA GLU A 71 -8.98 -4.85 -9.84
C GLU A 71 -8.59 -3.89 -8.70
N LEU A 72 -9.03 -4.18 -7.47
CA LEU A 72 -8.64 -3.40 -6.29
C LEU A 72 -7.12 -3.42 -6.09
N GLN A 73 -6.48 -4.58 -6.22
CA GLN A 73 -5.02 -4.72 -6.11
C GLN A 73 -4.29 -3.87 -7.15
N ARG A 74 -4.81 -3.78 -8.38
CA ARG A 74 -4.26 -2.92 -9.43
C ARG A 74 -4.37 -1.44 -9.07
N LEU A 75 -5.52 -1.00 -8.57
CA LEU A 75 -5.73 0.37 -8.13
C LEU A 75 -4.84 0.74 -6.94
N VAL A 76 -4.72 -0.15 -5.96
CA VAL A 76 -3.84 0.04 -4.80
C VAL A 76 -2.39 0.14 -5.25
N ALA A 77 -1.93 -0.72 -6.15
CA ALA A 77 -0.57 -0.66 -6.66
C ALA A 77 -0.28 0.67 -7.39
N ALA A 78 -1.23 1.16 -8.19
CA ALA A 78 -1.09 2.44 -8.89
C ALA A 78 -1.04 3.64 -7.91
N GLU A 79 -1.93 3.67 -6.92
CA GLU A 79 -1.94 4.73 -5.90
C GLU A 79 -0.68 4.66 -5.02
N GLN A 80 -0.18 3.46 -4.72
CA GLN A 80 1.07 3.28 -3.98
C GLN A 80 2.26 3.92 -4.72
N GLN A 81 2.38 3.67 -6.03
CA GLN A 81 3.43 4.27 -6.86
C GLN A 81 3.34 5.81 -6.86
N LYS A 82 2.13 6.35 -6.98
CA LYS A 82 1.89 7.80 -6.94
C LYS A 82 2.25 8.40 -5.57
N ALA A 83 1.89 7.73 -4.49
CA ALA A 83 2.23 8.17 -3.13
C ALA A 83 3.75 8.17 -2.91
N GLN A 84 4.45 7.13 -3.39
CA GLN A 84 5.92 7.04 -3.35
C GLN A 84 6.57 8.15 -4.17
N PHE A 85 6.10 8.39 -5.40
CA PHE A 85 6.61 9.48 -6.24
C PHE A 85 6.40 10.84 -5.58
N THR A 86 5.22 11.08 -5.00
CA THR A 86 4.90 12.33 -4.31
C THR A 86 5.84 12.54 -3.11
N ALA A 87 6.09 11.50 -2.31
CA ALA A 87 7.06 11.55 -1.22
C ALA A 87 8.48 11.85 -1.72
N GLN A 88 8.88 11.27 -2.85
CA GLN A 88 10.19 11.51 -3.46
C GLN A 88 10.33 12.95 -3.96
N VAL A 89 9.28 13.53 -4.55
CA VAL A 89 9.24 14.95 -4.94
C VAL A 89 9.39 15.84 -3.71
N HIS A 90 8.65 15.57 -2.63
CA HIS A 90 8.81 16.34 -1.38
C HIS A 90 10.23 16.28 -0.84
N HIS A 91 10.87 15.10 -0.90
CA HIS A 91 12.26 14.95 -0.50
C HIS A 91 13.22 15.80 -1.35
N PHE A 92 13.02 15.84 -2.67
CA PHE A 92 13.82 16.70 -3.56
C PHE A 92 13.58 18.18 -3.30
N MET A 93 12.34 18.57 -2.99
CA MET A 93 12.03 19.96 -2.66
C MET A 93 12.78 20.39 -1.41
N GLU A 94 12.77 19.60 -0.33
CA GLU A 94 13.52 19.94 0.90
C GLU A 94 15.04 19.99 0.65
N LEU A 95 15.60 18.94 0.05
CA LEU A 95 17.05 18.85 -0.19
C LEU A 95 17.57 19.94 -1.12
N CYS A 96 16.94 20.11 -2.28
CA CYS A 96 17.43 21.07 -3.27
C CYS A 96 17.13 22.51 -2.86
N TRP A 97 16.08 22.74 -2.06
CA TRP A 97 15.84 24.05 -1.47
C TRP A 97 16.98 24.47 -0.56
N ASP A 98 17.40 23.61 0.38
CA ASP A 98 18.51 23.90 1.30
C ASP A 98 19.85 24.09 0.58
N LYS A 99 20.03 23.48 -0.59
CA LYS A 99 21.28 23.59 -1.38
C LYS A 99 21.33 24.78 -2.31
N CYS A 100 20.21 25.14 -2.93
CA CYS A 100 20.19 26.11 -4.01
C CYS A 100 19.57 27.46 -3.62
N VAL A 101 18.72 27.52 -2.59
CA VAL A 101 17.97 28.73 -2.23
C VAL A 101 18.55 29.35 -0.96
N GLU A 102 19.44 30.32 -1.11
CA GLU A 102 20.06 31.02 0.02
C GLU A 102 19.17 32.16 0.55
N LYS A 103 18.55 32.93 -0.35
CA LYS A 103 17.68 34.07 -0.01
C LYS A 103 16.37 33.98 -0.79
N PRO A 104 15.23 33.67 -0.14
CA PRO A 104 13.95 33.61 -0.83
C PRO A 104 13.53 35.01 -1.27
N GLY A 105 13.55 35.25 -2.58
CA GLY A 105 13.04 36.46 -3.22
C GLY A 105 11.65 36.27 -3.82
N ASN A 106 11.07 37.34 -4.37
CA ASN A 106 9.76 37.26 -5.03
C ASN A 106 9.81 36.51 -6.39
N ARG A 107 11.01 36.27 -6.92
CA ARG A 107 11.27 35.49 -8.13
C ARG A 107 12.57 34.71 -7.94
N LEU A 108 12.63 33.51 -8.53
CA LEU A 108 13.87 32.76 -8.65
C LEU A 108 14.77 33.45 -9.66
N ASP A 109 16.03 33.69 -9.30
CA ASP A 109 17.05 34.13 -10.23
C ASP A 109 17.54 32.95 -11.10
N SER A 110 18.11 33.26 -12.26
CA SER A 110 18.55 32.22 -13.21
C SER A 110 19.60 31.27 -12.63
N ARG A 111 20.47 31.73 -11.71
CA ARG A 111 21.44 30.84 -11.07
C ARG A 111 20.74 29.82 -10.19
N THR A 112 19.75 30.25 -9.41
CA THR A 112 18.96 29.37 -8.56
C THR A 112 18.14 28.38 -9.40
N GLU A 113 17.51 28.80 -10.50
CA GLU A 113 16.79 27.91 -11.41
C GLU A 113 17.69 26.81 -12.01
N ASN A 114 18.85 27.20 -12.54
CA ASN A 114 19.84 26.24 -13.06
C ASN A 114 20.38 25.30 -11.97
N CYS A 115 20.57 25.80 -10.74
CA CYS A 115 20.98 24.98 -9.61
C CYS A 115 19.93 23.92 -9.27
N LEU A 116 18.64 24.31 -9.22
CA LEU A 116 17.55 23.38 -8.90
C LEU A 116 17.43 22.25 -9.92
N SER A 117 17.49 22.57 -11.23
CA SER A 117 17.49 21.55 -12.28
C SER A 117 18.67 20.59 -12.12
N SER A 118 19.88 21.13 -11.96
CA SER A 118 21.09 20.33 -11.80
C SER A 118 21.07 19.50 -10.52
N CYS A 119 20.52 20.02 -9.43
CA CYS A 119 20.44 19.34 -8.13
C CYS A 119 19.61 18.05 -8.24
N VAL A 120 18.42 18.13 -8.85
CA VAL A 120 17.54 16.98 -9.03
C VAL A 120 18.18 15.94 -9.94
N ASP A 121 18.72 16.36 -11.09
CA ASP A 121 19.38 15.46 -12.04
C ASP A 121 20.56 14.73 -11.39
N ARG A 122 21.44 15.46 -10.68
CA ARG A 122 22.59 14.88 -9.96
C ARG A 122 22.16 13.92 -8.86
N PHE A 123 21.09 14.20 -8.13
CA PHE A 123 20.60 13.30 -7.09
C PHE A 123 20.10 11.98 -7.67
N ILE A 124 19.30 12.05 -8.74
CA ILE A 124 18.77 10.86 -9.42
C ILE A 124 19.91 10.03 -9.99
N ASP A 125 20.84 10.66 -10.74
CA ASP A 125 22.02 10.00 -11.32
C ASP A 125 22.84 9.27 -10.25
N THR A 126 23.11 9.95 -9.13
CA THR A 126 23.94 9.40 -8.05
C THR A 126 23.24 8.24 -7.35
N THR A 127 21.95 8.37 -7.06
CA THR A 127 21.17 7.32 -6.38
C THR A 127 21.08 6.06 -7.24
N LEU A 128 20.84 6.21 -8.55
CA LEU A 128 20.81 5.09 -9.49
C LEU A 128 22.18 4.45 -9.64
N ALA A 129 23.25 5.25 -9.74
CA ALA A 129 24.62 4.73 -9.83
C ALA A 129 24.99 3.91 -8.58
N ILE A 130 24.74 4.45 -7.39
CA ILE A 130 25.00 3.77 -6.12
C ILE A 130 24.22 2.46 -6.04
N THR A 131 22.91 2.52 -6.24
CA THR A 131 22.02 1.35 -6.14
C THR A 131 22.43 0.25 -7.14
N SER A 132 22.76 0.64 -8.38
CA SER A 132 23.21 -0.29 -9.42
C SER A 132 24.52 -0.98 -9.05
N ARG A 133 25.48 -0.26 -8.46
CA ARG A 133 26.76 -0.85 -8.01
C ARG A 133 26.55 -1.80 -6.84
N PHE A 134 25.72 -1.42 -5.86
CA PHE A 134 25.38 -2.33 -4.76
C PHE A 134 24.70 -3.60 -5.22
N ALA A 135 23.73 -3.50 -6.15
CA ALA A 135 23.07 -4.68 -6.73
C ALA A 135 24.08 -5.64 -7.39
N GLN A 136 25.07 -5.11 -8.13
CA GLN A 136 26.13 -5.91 -8.74
C GLN A 136 27.06 -6.58 -7.71
N ILE A 137 27.38 -5.90 -6.62
CA ILE A 137 28.24 -6.45 -5.55
C ILE A 137 27.52 -7.58 -4.83
N VAL A 138 26.24 -7.40 -4.47
CA VAL A 138 25.43 -8.42 -3.78
C VAL A 138 25.30 -9.69 -4.62
N GLN A 139 25.12 -9.56 -5.94
CA GLN A 139 25.02 -10.71 -6.84
C GLN A 139 26.34 -11.47 -6.97
N LYS A 140 27.50 -10.79 -6.87
CA LYS A 140 28.83 -11.40 -7.00
C LYS A 140 29.39 -11.97 -5.70
N GLY A 141 28.97 -11.45 -4.54
CA GLY A 141 29.45 -11.90 -3.22
C GLY A 141 28.78 -13.18 -2.69
N GLY A 142 27.87 -13.79 -3.46
CA GLY A 142 27.19 -15.05 -3.12
C GLY A 142 27.79 -16.29 -3.79
N GLN A 143 28.97 -16.20 -4.40
CA GLN A 143 29.72 -17.31 -5.00
C GLN A 143 31.01 -17.60 -4.24
#